data_AF-A0A3M0NYA6-F1
#
_entry.id   AF-A0A3M0NYA6-F1
#
_cell.length_a   1.000
_cell.length_b   1.000
_cell.length_c   1.000
_cell.angle_alpha   90.00
_cell.angle_beta   90.00
_cell.angle_gamma   90.00
#
_symmetry.space_group_name_H-M   'P 1'
#
loop_
_entity.id
_entity.type
_entity.pdbx_description
1 polymer ?
#
loop_
_entity_poly.entity_id
_entity_poly.type
_entity_poly.pdbx_seq_one_letter_code
_entity_poly.pdbx_strand_id
1 'polypeptide(L)'
;MNKHSKQMLFSGLIATALALVAVGGPHAVKADSVSGSTLAASSLNIKATDKKQVVGLNQTPDKSSENNTVLINGKSLKKESNHMLPKQTQNQKPKVATKASESVDSWMPDKNLQRIVAYNLYSKDSPKFMQKINKQDLSQLTTLRLTGDYERTHQDYYSAALNIESLEGLQYATNLEVLDLSPDIDSNINFFGTAYWHSHLQDISALKNLNKLTDVYMEMCSIYDISALSNKPKLKNLGISYNGVTDFSPLKTDTKLPTYVTAYYQTIFNPQIEVSQLRPYITATYNFKDIDSSNMPIRIANDEDKDYYVSNYLSDWKNPGTILADGKTVEWDLSKLPVGYKGYMTVNYEGKFLGEPGYESGGWLIIPFVITAN
;
A
#
# COMPACT_ATOMS: atom_id res chain seq x y z
N MET A 1 -13.24 47.85 -14.63
CA MET A 1 -11.97 48.39 -14.08
C MET A 1 -12.09 48.31 -12.57
N ASN A 2 -11.31 47.62 -11.74
CA ASN A 2 -10.05 46.87 -11.78
C ASN A 2 -10.25 45.61 -10.89
N LYS A 3 -9.92 44.38 -11.34
CA LYS A 3 -8.64 43.67 -11.13
C LYS A 3 -8.09 43.73 -9.69
N HIS A 4 -8.37 42.68 -8.92
CA HIS A 4 -7.43 42.17 -7.93
C HIS A 4 -7.17 40.69 -8.20
N SER A 5 -5.94 40.41 -8.61
CA SER A 5 -5.36 39.10 -8.89
C SER A 5 -5.12 38.33 -7.59
N LYS A 6 -5.70 37.14 -7.47
CA LYS A 6 -5.25 36.11 -6.52
C LYS A 6 -3.92 35.55 -7.04
N GLN A 7 -2.85 35.72 -6.28
CA GLN A 7 -1.64 34.93 -6.44
C GLN A 7 -1.94 33.51 -5.95
N MET A 8 -1.89 32.54 -6.86
CA MET A 8 -1.78 31.12 -6.54
C MET A 8 -0.37 30.87 -6.00
N LEU A 9 -0.26 30.43 -4.75
CA LEU A 9 0.96 29.82 -4.25
C LEU A 9 0.95 28.36 -4.71
N PHE A 10 1.69 28.08 -5.79
CA PHE A 10 2.15 26.73 -6.12
C PHE A 10 3.25 26.36 -5.11
N SER A 11 2.98 25.45 -4.18
CA SER A 11 4.04 24.78 -3.42
C SER A 11 4.46 23.52 -4.17
N GLY A 12 5.18 23.71 -5.28
CA GLY A 12 6.08 22.69 -5.81
C GLY A 12 7.40 22.80 -5.07
N LEU A 13 7.79 21.77 -4.31
CA LEU A 13 9.15 21.68 -3.80
C LEU A 13 10.08 21.41 -4.98
N ILE A 14 10.82 22.44 -5.40
CA ILE A 14 12.00 22.30 -6.25
C ILE A 14 13.20 22.15 -5.31
N ALA A 15 13.80 20.97 -5.26
CA ALA A 15 15.09 20.77 -4.61
C ALA A 15 16.20 21.30 -5.54
N THR A 16 16.76 22.47 -5.21
CA THR A 16 18.00 22.98 -5.82
C THR A 16 19.20 22.28 -5.19
N ALA A 17 19.93 21.51 -6.01
CA ALA A 17 21.24 20.96 -5.66
C ALA A 17 22.29 22.07 -5.53
N LEU A 18 22.97 22.13 -4.38
CA LEU A 18 24.19 22.90 -4.20
C LEU A 18 25.36 21.92 -4.02
N ALA A 19 26.22 21.83 -5.03
CA ALA A 19 27.45 21.06 -4.98
C ALA A 19 28.50 21.77 -4.12
N LEU A 20 29.07 21.08 -3.12
CA LEU A 20 30.35 21.46 -2.54
C LEU A 20 31.31 20.27 -2.42
N VAL A 21 32.45 20.51 -3.08
CA VAL A 21 33.73 19.83 -3.23
C VAL A 21 34.22 18.96 -2.05
N ALA A 22 34.77 17.80 -2.41
CA ALA A 22 35.47 16.81 -1.60
C ALA A 22 36.82 17.28 -1.04
N VAL A 23 37.23 16.76 0.13
CA VAL A 23 38.64 16.43 0.47
C VAL A 23 38.72 15.33 1.55
N GLY A 24 39.45 14.23 1.25
CA GLY A 24 40.35 13.55 2.19
C GLY A 24 39.85 12.39 3.06
N GLY A 25 40.16 11.14 2.69
CA GLY A 25 40.24 10.00 3.63
C GLY A 25 41.58 9.97 4.38
N PRO A 26 42.07 8.82 4.87
CA PRO A 26 41.43 7.55 5.26
C PRO A 26 41.58 7.32 6.79
N HIS A 27 41.21 6.16 7.35
CA HIS A 27 42.03 5.35 8.29
C HIS A 27 41.26 4.06 8.64
N ALA A 28 41.87 2.94 8.29
CA ALA A 28 41.44 1.58 8.62
C ALA A 28 42.00 1.16 9.99
N VAL A 29 41.25 0.36 10.76
CA VAL A 29 41.82 -0.56 11.77
C VAL A 29 41.06 -1.89 11.76
N LYS A 30 41.87 -2.94 11.91
CA LYS A 30 41.67 -4.39 11.74
C LYS A 30 40.58 -5.04 12.59
N ALA A 31 40.10 -6.15 12.03
CA ALA A 31 39.44 -7.26 12.70
C ALA A 31 40.39 -8.07 13.59
N ASP A 32 39.85 -8.65 14.67
CA ASP A 32 40.30 -9.92 15.23
C ASP A 32 39.10 -10.75 15.70
N SER A 33 39.22 -12.05 15.44
CA SER A 33 38.29 -13.17 15.65
C SER A 33 37.93 -13.47 17.11
N VAL A 34 36.86 -14.23 17.36
CA VAL A 34 36.90 -15.58 18.00
C VAL A 34 35.49 -16.20 18.18
N SER A 35 35.42 -17.46 17.72
CA SER A 35 34.56 -18.63 18.01
C SER A 35 33.17 -18.52 18.70
N GLY A 36 32.19 -19.14 18.04
CA GLY A 36 31.59 -20.39 18.54
C GLY A 36 30.29 -20.29 19.33
N SER A 37 29.17 -20.64 18.70
CA SER A 37 28.36 -21.83 19.05
C SER A 37 27.05 -21.84 18.26
N THR A 38 26.82 -22.96 17.58
CA THR A 38 25.62 -23.28 16.82
C THR A 38 24.49 -23.70 17.77
N LEU A 39 23.37 -22.99 17.77
CA LEU A 39 22.09 -23.52 18.28
C LEU A 39 20.95 -23.12 17.35
N ALA A 40 20.07 -24.09 17.12
CA ALA A 40 19.13 -24.20 16.03
C ALA A 40 18.20 -22.98 15.84
N ALA A 41 18.24 -22.38 14.65
CA ALA A 41 17.15 -21.58 14.13
C ALA A 41 15.98 -22.53 13.79
N SER A 42 14.90 -22.47 14.57
CA SER A 42 13.62 -23.04 14.18
C SER A 42 13.13 -22.32 12.92
N SER A 43 13.37 -22.95 11.78
CA SER A 43 12.89 -22.53 10.46
C SER A 43 11.36 -22.50 10.44
N LEU A 44 10.77 -21.33 10.60
CA LEU A 44 9.39 -21.08 10.16
C LEU A 44 9.40 -20.98 8.63
N ASN A 45 9.29 -22.15 7.99
CA ASN A 45 8.99 -22.29 6.57
C ASN A 45 7.52 -21.88 6.35
N ILE A 46 7.26 -20.59 6.15
CA ILE A 46 5.92 -20.11 5.80
C ILE A 46 5.78 -20.17 4.27
N LYS A 47 5.01 -21.16 3.81
CA LYS A 47 4.55 -21.27 2.42
C LYS A 47 3.68 -20.05 2.05
N ALA A 48 3.76 -19.63 0.80
CA ALA A 48 3.13 -18.46 0.20
C ALA A 48 1.60 -18.52 0.08
N THR A 49 0.87 -18.86 1.14
CA THR A 49 -0.62 -18.89 1.12
C THR A 49 -1.31 -18.15 2.26
N ASP A 50 -0.59 -17.54 3.20
CA ASP A 50 -1.23 -16.72 4.22
C ASP A 50 -1.20 -15.26 3.79
N LYS A 51 -2.38 -14.75 3.40
CA LYS A 51 -2.65 -13.32 3.26
C LYS A 51 -2.25 -12.66 4.58
N LYS A 52 -1.05 -12.06 4.63
CA LYS A 52 -0.58 -11.33 5.81
C LYS A 52 -1.59 -10.21 6.08
N GLN A 53 -2.10 -10.17 7.31
CA GLN A 53 -2.80 -9.00 7.84
C GLN A 53 -1.80 -7.85 7.89
N VAL A 54 -1.73 -7.06 6.82
CA VAL A 54 -1.32 -5.67 6.91
C VAL A 54 -2.54 -4.96 7.51
N VAL A 55 -2.46 -4.68 8.81
CA VAL A 55 -3.49 -3.89 9.50
C VAL A 55 -3.55 -2.54 8.80
N GLY A 56 -4.73 -2.15 8.29
CA GLY A 56 -4.91 -0.85 7.65
C GLY A 56 -4.44 0.26 8.59
N LEU A 57 -3.62 1.17 8.07
CA LEU A 57 -2.95 2.24 8.82
C LEU A 57 -3.90 3.30 9.40
N ASN A 58 -5.21 3.10 9.26
CA ASN A 58 -6.28 3.99 9.73
C ASN A 58 -6.55 3.90 11.24
N GLN A 59 -5.62 3.35 12.03
CA GLN A 59 -5.77 3.31 13.49
C GLN A 59 -5.22 4.59 14.13
N THR A 60 -6.10 5.37 14.73
CA THR A 60 -5.71 6.43 15.67
C THR A 60 -5.07 5.80 16.92
N PRO A 61 -4.14 6.50 17.61
CA PRO A 61 -3.66 6.05 18.91
C PRO A 61 -4.83 6.01 19.89
N ASP A 62 -5.18 4.80 20.34
CA ASP A 62 -6.29 4.55 21.24
C ASP A 62 -6.03 5.21 22.60
N LYS A 63 -6.80 6.27 22.90
CA LYS A 63 -7.06 6.72 24.25
C LYS A 63 -8.47 6.26 24.63
N SER A 64 -8.55 5.06 25.18
CA SER A 64 -9.57 4.56 26.13
C SER A 64 -11.02 5.01 25.91
N SER A 65 -11.90 4.09 25.50
CA SER A 65 -12.99 3.58 26.36
C SER A 65 -14.00 2.70 25.60
N GLU A 66 -14.32 1.57 26.23
CA GLU A 66 -15.48 0.68 26.10
C GLU A 66 -16.70 1.19 25.30
N ASN A 67 -17.15 0.39 24.32
CA ASN A 67 -18.45 -0.30 24.39
C ASN A 67 -18.71 -1.15 23.13
N ASN A 68 -18.71 -2.47 23.31
CA ASN A 68 -19.21 -3.46 22.36
C ASN A 68 -20.74 -3.45 22.33
N THR A 69 -21.36 -3.41 21.14
CA THR A 69 -22.60 -4.17 20.85
C THR A 69 -22.75 -4.39 19.34
N VAL A 70 -22.62 -5.65 18.92
CA VAL A 70 -23.00 -6.14 17.58
C VAL A 70 -24.32 -6.88 17.74
N LEU A 71 -25.37 -6.42 17.05
CA LEU A 71 -26.64 -7.12 16.94
C LEU A 71 -26.68 -7.90 15.62
N ILE A 72 -26.74 -9.22 15.73
CA ILE A 72 -26.98 -10.17 14.64
C ILE A 72 -28.48 -10.50 14.61
N ASN A 73 -29.14 -10.24 13.49
CA ASN A 73 -30.43 -10.87 13.10
C ASN A 73 -30.22 -11.40 11.68
N GLY A 74 -30.42 -12.67 11.33
CA GLY A 74 -31.46 -13.62 11.75
C GLY A 74 -32.21 -14.03 10.48
N LYS A 75 -31.72 -15.04 9.75
CA LYS A 75 -32.38 -15.60 8.56
C LYS A 75 -33.58 -16.45 8.96
N SER A 76 -34.67 -16.37 8.19
CA SER A 76 -35.71 -17.40 8.14
C SER A 76 -36.01 -17.78 6.69
N LEU A 77 -35.92 -19.09 6.43
CA LEU A 77 -36.28 -19.75 5.18
C LEU A 77 -37.72 -20.26 5.31
N LYS A 78 -38.55 -20.06 4.28
CA LYS A 78 -39.69 -20.93 3.99
C LYS A 78 -39.71 -21.33 2.53
N LYS A 79 -39.98 -22.61 2.36
CA LYS A 79 -39.94 -23.43 1.15
C LYS A 79 -41.36 -23.93 0.97
N GLU A 80 -41.99 -23.71 -0.19
CA GLU A 80 -43.19 -24.44 -0.59
C GLU A 80 -43.10 -24.82 -2.06
N SER A 81 -43.64 -25.99 -2.34
CA SER A 81 -43.50 -26.83 -3.53
C SER A 81 -44.88 -27.21 -4.07
N ASN A 82 -44.97 -27.41 -5.40
CA ASN A 82 -45.76 -28.41 -6.16
C ASN A 82 -46.24 -27.79 -7.50
N HIS A 83 -45.74 -28.20 -8.69
CA HIS A 83 -46.00 -29.39 -9.54
C HIS A 83 -47.21 -29.30 -10.51
N MET A 84 -46.87 -29.23 -11.82
CA MET A 84 -47.50 -29.81 -13.05
C MET A 84 -48.88 -29.30 -13.55
N LEU A 85 -49.25 -29.18 -14.85
CA LEU A 85 -48.78 -29.62 -16.20
C LEU A 85 -49.50 -28.75 -17.31
N PRO A 86 -49.32 -28.93 -18.66
CA PRO A 86 -49.06 -27.85 -19.62
C PRO A 86 -50.22 -27.52 -20.57
N LYS A 87 -50.23 -26.31 -21.17
CA LYS A 87 -50.98 -26.04 -22.42
C LYS A 87 -50.27 -25.09 -23.38
N GLN A 88 -50.00 -25.66 -24.56
CA GLN A 88 -50.18 -25.15 -25.92
C GLN A 88 -49.45 -23.87 -26.37
N THR A 89 -48.54 -24.15 -27.31
CA THR A 89 -47.86 -23.31 -28.29
C THR A 89 -48.76 -22.29 -29.00
N GLN A 90 -48.36 -21.02 -28.95
CA GLN A 90 -48.61 -20.06 -30.02
C GLN A 90 -47.28 -19.59 -30.60
N ASN A 91 -47.14 -19.76 -31.91
CA ASN A 91 -46.01 -19.33 -32.72
C ASN A 91 -45.75 -17.83 -32.57
N GLN A 92 -44.66 -17.46 -31.88
CA GLN A 92 -44.08 -16.12 -31.98
C GLN A 92 -42.86 -16.19 -32.91
N LYS A 93 -42.80 -15.26 -33.88
CA LYS A 93 -41.65 -14.99 -34.74
C LYS A 93 -40.36 -14.98 -33.92
N PRO A 94 -39.20 -15.40 -34.48
CA PRO A 94 -37.94 -15.39 -33.76
C PRO A 94 -37.64 -13.97 -33.28
N LYS A 95 -37.84 -13.74 -31.98
CA LYS A 95 -37.38 -12.56 -31.28
C LYS A 95 -35.86 -12.64 -31.38
N VAL A 96 -35.25 -11.69 -32.10
CA VAL A 96 -33.79 -11.52 -32.08
C VAL A 96 -33.42 -11.46 -30.61
N ALA A 97 -32.77 -12.52 -30.12
CA ALA A 97 -32.32 -12.58 -28.76
C ALA A 97 -31.21 -11.53 -28.65
N THR A 98 -31.56 -10.32 -28.25
CA THR A 98 -30.61 -9.38 -27.67
C THR A 98 -29.99 -10.13 -26.51
N LYS A 99 -28.74 -10.57 -26.70
CA LYS A 99 -27.93 -11.21 -25.67
C LYS A 99 -28.07 -10.34 -24.43
N ALA A 100 -28.64 -10.89 -23.36
CA ALA A 100 -28.75 -10.16 -22.10
C ALA A 100 -27.36 -9.61 -21.78
N SER A 101 -27.25 -8.29 -21.63
CA SER A 101 -25.98 -7.65 -21.36
C SER A 101 -25.41 -8.26 -20.08
N GLU A 102 -24.20 -8.79 -20.16
CA GLU A 102 -23.46 -9.31 -19.01
C GLU A 102 -23.45 -8.24 -17.90
N SER A 103 -23.91 -8.59 -16.70
CA SER A 103 -23.93 -7.66 -15.58
C SER A 103 -22.50 -7.26 -15.21
N VAL A 104 -22.27 -5.97 -14.97
CA VAL A 104 -20.98 -5.44 -14.48
C VAL A 104 -20.49 -6.17 -13.24
N ASP A 105 -21.40 -6.57 -12.35
CA ASP A 105 -21.11 -7.26 -11.10
C ASP A 105 -20.42 -8.61 -11.28
N SER A 106 -20.57 -9.23 -12.45
CA SER A 106 -19.98 -10.54 -12.74
C SER A 106 -18.50 -10.48 -13.09
N TRP A 107 -17.99 -9.32 -13.54
CA TRP A 107 -16.62 -9.16 -14.02
C TRP A 107 -15.89 -7.94 -13.43
N MET A 108 -16.59 -7.05 -12.73
CA MET A 108 -16.06 -5.97 -11.89
C MET A 108 -16.87 -5.96 -10.59
N PRO A 109 -16.59 -6.87 -9.65
CA PRO A 109 -17.45 -7.09 -8.48
C PRO A 109 -17.40 -5.95 -7.45
N ASP A 110 -16.30 -5.20 -7.39
CA ASP A 110 -16.12 -4.10 -6.45
C ASP A 110 -17.01 -2.91 -6.80
N LYS A 111 -18.00 -2.63 -5.94
CA LYS A 111 -18.97 -1.54 -6.12
C LYS A 111 -18.33 -0.16 -5.96
N ASN A 112 -17.30 -0.05 -5.14
CA ASN A 112 -16.57 1.19 -4.98
C ASN A 112 -15.79 1.50 -6.25
N LEU A 113 -15.12 0.50 -6.84
CA LEU A 113 -14.49 0.65 -8.15
C LEU A 113 -15.50 1.00 -9.24
N GLN A 114 -16.64 0.30 -9.31
CA GLN A 114 -17.70 0.63 -10.25
C GLN A 114 -18.14 2.10 -10.13
N ARG A 115 -18.21 2.64 -8.91
CA ARG A 115 -18.56 4.05 -8.67
C ARG A 115 -17.54 5.00 -9.26
N ILE A 116 -16.25 4.74 -9.03
CA ILE A 116 -15.15 5.57 -9.58
C ILE A 116 -15.09 5.48 -11.10
N VAL A 117 -15.25 4.29 -11.67
CA VAL A 117 -15.28 4.05 -13.12
C VAL A 117 -16.49 4.72 -13.76
N ALA A 118 -17.68 4.63 -13.15
CA ALA A 118 -18.88 5.30 -13.66
C ALA A 118 -18.69 6.82 -13.73
N TYR A 119 -18.08 7.42 -12.70
CA TYR A 119 -17.77 8.84 -12.71
C TYR A 119 -16.79 9.21 -13.83
N ASN A 120 -15.71 8.45 -14.01
CA ASN A 120 -14.71 8.73 -15.03
C ASN A 120 -15.24 8.52 -16.48
N LEU A 121 -16.17 7.59 -16.69
CA LEU A 121 -16.80 7.36 -18.00
C LEU A 121 -17.93 8.35 -18.32
N TYR A 122 -18.70 8.76 -17.31
CA TYR A 122 -20.01 9.40 -17.52
C TYR A 122 -20.23 10.70 -16.73
N SER A 123 -19.26 11.12 -15.92
CA SER A 123 -19.36 12.23 -14.95
C SER A 123 -20.54 12.08 -13.98
N LYS A 124 -20.93 10.83 -13.70
CA LYS A 124 -22.04 10.43 -12.84
C LYS A 124 -21.71 9.10 -12.16
N ASP A 125 -21.89 9.02 -10.86
CA ASP A 125 -21.46 7.91 -10.01
C ASP A 125 -22.64 7.14 -9.36
N SER A 126 -23.87 7.40 -9.82
CA SER A 126 -25.07 6.77 -9.25
C SER A 126 -25.26 5.31 -9.70
N PRO A 127 -26.08 4.50 -8.99
CA PRO A 127 -26.33 3.10 -9.34
C PRO A 127 -26.74 2.88 -10.79
N LYS A 128 -27.51 3.82 -11.37
CA LYS A 128 -27.92 3.78 -12.79
C LYS A 128 -26.73 3.80 -13.75
N PHE A 129 -25.68 4.56 -13.45
CA PHE A 129 -24.49 4.68 -14.29
C PHE A 129 -23.50 3.56 -14.04
N MET A 130 -23.39 3.07 -12.81
CA MET A 130 -22.62 1.86 -12.49
C MET A 130 -23.10 0.66 -13.33
N GLN A 131 -24.42 0.46 -13.43
CA GLN A 131 -25.01 -0.63 -14.23
C GLN A 131 -24.90 -0.43 -15.75
N LYS A 132 -24.46 0.73 -16.24
CA LYS A 132 -24.20 0.99 -17.67
C LYS A 132 -22.79 0.61 -18.11
N ILE A 133 -21.87 0.46 -17.16
CA ILE A 133 -20.48 0.12 -17.44
C ILE A 133 -20.44 -1.18 -18.24
N ASN A 134 -19.71 -1.15 -19.35
CA ASN A 134 -19.46 -2.31 -20.19
C ASN A 134 -18.00 -2.31 -20.64
N LYS A 135 -17.49 -3.49 -21.02
CA LYS A 135 -16.09 -3.70 -21.40
C LYS A 135 -15.69 -2.84 -22.61
N GLN A 136 -16.62 -2.53 -23.52
CA GLN A 136 -16.34 -1.71 -24.69
C GLN A 136 -16.06 -0.26 -24.27
N ASP A 137 -16.93 0.36 -23.48
CA ASP A 137 -16.72 1.72 -22.96
C ASP A 137 -15.46 1.78 -22.10
N LEU A 138 -15.26 0.79 -21.22
CA LEU A 138 -14.08 0.72 -20.36
C LEU A 138 -12.78 0.60 -21.16
N SER A 139 -12.79 -0.13 -22.29
CA SER A 139 -11.62 -0.22 -23.17
C SER A 139 -11.22 1.11 -23.79
N GLN A 140 -12.11 2.10 -23.87
CA GLN A 140 -11.81 3.44 -24.38
C GLN A 140 -11.25 4.38 -23.31
N LEU A 141 -11.29 3.97 -22.03
CA LEU A 141 -10.80 4.79 -20.92
C LEU A 141 -9.28 4.91 -21.00
N THR A 142 -8.79 6.14 -21.18
CA THR A 142 -7.36 6.47 -21.20
C THR A 142 -6.88 7.00 -19.85
N THR A 143 -7.79 7.49 -19.01
CA THR A 143 -7.46 7.89 -17.65
C THR A 143 -8.53 7.45 -16.68
N LEU A 144 -8.11 6.85 -15.57
CA LEU A 144 -8.90 6.63 -14.37
C LEU A 144 -8.21 7.38 -13.24
N ARG A 145 -8.86 8.44 -12.73
CA ARG A 145 -8.31 9.22 -11.63
C ARG A 145 -9.39 9.61 -10.63
N LEU A 146 -9.01 9.78 -9.36
CA LEU A 146 -9.91 10.29 -8.32
C LEU A 146 -10.14 11.81 -8.42
N THR A 147 -9.30 12.49 -9.21
CA THR A 147 -9.09 13.94 -9.18
C THR A 147 -10.30 14.83 -8.92
N GLY A 148 -10.13 15.72 -7.95
CA GLY A 148 -10.35 17.15 -8.10
C GLY A 148 -11.37 17.74 -7.13
N ASP A 149 -11.95 18.90 -7.49
CA ASP A 149 -12.99 19.55 -6.69
C ASP A 149 -14.17 18.63 -6.34
N TYR A 150 -14.42 17.61 -7.17
CA TYR A 150 -15.49 16.65 -6.95
C TYR A 150 -15.25 15.81 -5.68
N GLU A 151 -14.08 15.18 -5.55
CA GLU A 151 -13.76 14.37 -4.37
C GLU A 151 -13.76 15.22 -3.09
N ARG A 152 -13.22 16.45 -3.18
CA ARG A 152 -13.12 17.43 -2.09
C ARG A 152 -14.49 17.92 -1.58
N THR A 153 -15.55 17.71 -2.36
CA THR A 153 -16.92 18.16 -2.01
C THR A 153 -17.91 17.01 -1.85
N HIS A 154 -17.55 15.76 -2.18
CA HIS A 154 -18.44 14.60 -2.14
C HIS A 154 -17.84 13.51 -1.24
N GLN A 155 -18.10 13.62 0.06
CA GLN A 155 -17.58 12.70 1.09
C GLN A 155 -17.92 11.23 0.80
N ASP A 156 -19.08 10.94 0.20
CA ASP A 156 -19.52 9.59 -0.11
C ASP A 156 -18.79 8.98 -1.33
N TYR A 157 -18.47 9.79 -2.34
CA TYR A 157 -17.58 9.41 -3.44
C TYR A 157 -16.16 9.16 -2.92
N TYR A 158 -15.64 10.08 -2.10
CA TYR A 158 -14.32 9.96 -1.50
C TYR A 158 -14.20 8.73 -0.58
N SER A 159 -15.22 8.50 0.25
CA SER A 159 -15.30 7.29 1.08
C SER A 159 -15.34 6.02 0.23
N ALA A 160 -16.04 6.02 -0.90
CA ALA A 160 -16.00 4.87 -1.81
C ALA A 160 -14.59 4.65 -2.36
N ALA A 161 -13.89 5.69 -2.81
CA ALA A 161 -12.52 5.58 -3.31
C ALA A 161 -11.57 4.95 -2.27
N LEU A 162 -11.67 5.36 -1.00
CA LEU A 162 -10.89 4.79 0.09
C LEU A 162 -11.20 3.32 0.37
N ASN A 163 -12.43 2.87 0.08
CA ASN A 163 -12.90 1.51 0.32
C ASN A 163 -12.84 0.60 -0.92
N ILE A 164 -12.08 0.97 -1.95
CA ILE A 164 -11.79 0.03 -3.04
C ILE A 164 -10.92 -1.11 -2.48
N GLU A 165 -11.41 -2.35 -2.60
CA GLU A 165 -10.72 -3.55 -2.13
C GLU A 165 -10.13 -4.36 -3.30
N SER A 166 -10.70 -4.23 -4.50
CA SER A 166 -10.26 -4.98 -5.68
C SER A 166 -10.31 -4.16 -6.96
N LEU A 167 -9.26 -4.28 -7.77
CA LEU A 167 -9.21 -3.76 -9.15
C LEU A 167 -9.75 -4.74 -10.21
N GLU A 168 -10.33 -5.88 -9.81
CA GLU A 168 -10.91 -6.85 -10.75
C GLU A 168 -11.92 -6.16 -11.68
N GLY A 169 -11.77 -6.40 -12.98
CA GLY A 169 -12.49 -5.74 -14.07
C GLY A 169 -11.68 -4.62 -14.74
N LEU A 170 -10.70 -4.03 -14.06
CA LEU A 170 -9.86 -2.97 -14.66
C LEU A 170 -8.94 -3.51 -15.77
N GLN A 171 -8.68 -4.82 -15.82
CA GLN A 171 -7.93 -5.45 -16.92
C GLN A 171 -8.55 -5.23 -18.31
N TYR A 172 -9.84 -4.86 -18.39
CA TYR A 172 -10.51 -4.53 -19.64
C TYR A 172 -10.27 -3.08 -20.12
N ALA A 173 -9.68 -2.21 -19.30
CA ALA A 173 -9.29 -0.84 -19.66
C ALA A 173 -7.98 -0.83 -20.49
N THR A 174 -7.99 -1.51 -21.64
CA THR A 174 -6.77 -1.80 -22.42
C THR A 174 -6.09 -0.56 -23.04
N ASN A 175 -6.79 0.59 -23.07
CA ASN A 175 -6.23 1.87 -23.48
C ASN A 175 -5.82 2.78 -22.30
N LEU A 176 -5.83 2.29 -21.06
CA LEU A 176 -5.49 3.09 -19.89
C LEU A 176 -4.01 3.50 -19.92
N GLU A 177 -3.77 4.80 -19.84
CA GLU A 177 -2.45 5.43 -19.81
C GLU A 177 -2.16 6.01 -18.43
N VAL A 178 -3.16 6.61 -17.79
CA VAL A 178 -3.03 7.24 -16.47
C VAL A 178 -3.94 6.55 -15.47
N LEU A 179 -3.37 6.09 -14.37
CA LEU A 179 -4.10 5.58 -13.21
C LEU A 179 -3.68 6.38 -11.97
N ASP A 180 -4.62 7.06 -11.35
CA ASP A 180 -4.39 7.77 -10.09
C ASP A 180 -5.49 7.44 -9.08
N LEU A 181 -5.14 6.61 -8.10
CA LEU A 181 -6.01 6.21 -7.00
C LEU A 181 -5.50 6.73 -5.65
N SER A 182 -4.60 7.71 -5.67
CA SER A 182 -4.03 8.29 -4.45
C SER A 182 -5.09 9.10 -3.71
N PRO A 183 -5.33 8.85 -2.41
CA PRO A 183 -6.16 9.71 -1.58
C PRO A 183 -5.65 11.16 -1.54
N ASP A 184 -6.56 12.12 -1.53
CA ASP A 184 -6.25 13.54 -1.42
C ASP A 184 -6.11 13.95 0.05
N ILE A 185 -4.93 14.46 0.43
CA ILE A 185 -4.61 14.83 1.82
C ILE A 185 -5.59 15.89 2.37
N ASP A 186 -5.98 16.87 1.55
CA ASP A 186 -6.92 17.92 1.98
C ASP A 186 -8.31 17.33 2.26
N SER A 187 -8.76 16.39 1.42
CA SER A 187 -10.00 15.65 1.61
C SER A 187 -9.95 14.76 2.86
N ASN A 188 -8.81 14.11 3.12
CA ASN A 188 -8.59 13.38 4.36
C ASN A 188 -8.75 14.28 5.60
N ILE A 189 -8.11 15.45 5.60
CA ILE A 189 -8.20 16.40 6.70
C ILE A 189 -9.63 16.92 6.85
N ASN A 190 -10.28 17.27 5.74
CA ASN A 190 -11.62 17.85 5.74
C ASN A 190 -12.70 16.86 6.23
N PHE A 191 -12.66 15.62 5.76
CA PHE A 191 -13.70 14.64 6.05
C PHE A 191 -13.42 13.78 7.29
N PHE A 192 -12.15 13.58 7.65
CA PHE A 192 -11.74 12.66 8.72
C PHE A 192 -10.85 13.30 9.79
N GLY A 193 -10.45 14.56 9.62
CA GLY A 193 -9.65 15.30 10.62
C GLY A 193 -8.20 14.84 10.72
N THR A 194 -7.69 14.09 9.75
CA THR A 194 -6.29 13.59 9.70
C THR A 194 -5.77 13.60 8.28
N ALA A 195 -4.48 13.84 8.07
CA ALA A 195 -3.85 13.73 6.75
C ALA A 195 -3.61 12.26 6.34
N TYR A 196 -3.51 11.35 7.31
CA TYR A 196 -2.94 10.02 7.15
C TYR A 196 -4.00 8.92 7.01
N TRP A 197 -5.08 9.18 6.27
CA TRP A 197 -6.09 8.16 6.01
C TRP A 197 -5.77 7.42 4.70
N HIS A 198 -5.55 6.11 4.81
CA HIS A 198 -5.17 5.23 3.71
C HIS A 198 -6.39 4.56 3.09
N SER A 199 -6.28 4.24 1.80
CA SER A 199 -7.20 3.33 1.14
C SER A 199 -6.91 1.87 1.54
N HIS A 200 -7.88 1.00 1.26
CA HIS A 200 -7.82 -0.44 1.55
C HIS A 200 -7.29 -1.29 0.37
N LEU A 201 -6.76 -0.65 -0.67
CA LEU A 201 -6.37 -1.32 -1.91
C LEU A 201 -5.00 -2.02 -1.83
N GLN A 202 -5.02 -3.34 -1.65
CA GLN A 202 -3.76 -4.11 -1.54
C GLN A 202 -3.36 -4.81 -2.85
N ASP A 203 -4.32 -5.34 -3.59
CA ASP A 203 -4.08 -6.18 -4.77
C ASP A 203 -4.26 -5.37 -6.06
N ILE A 204 -3.16 -5.16 -6.76
CA ILE A 204 -3.12 -4.44 -8.04
C ILE A 204 -2.89 -5.37 -9.25
N SER A 205 -3.08 -6.68 -9.10
CA SER A 205 -2.83 -7.68 -10.14
C SER A 205 -3.60 -7.44 -11.45
N ALA A 206 -4.75 -6.78 -11.38
CA ALA A 206 -5.54 -6.37 -12.56
C ALA A 206 -4.75 -5.47 -13.54
N LEU A 207 -3.69 -4.78 -13.07
CA LEU A 207 -2.86 -3.92 -13.89
C LEU A 207 -1.88 -4.69 -14.78
N LYS A 208 -1.63 -5.98 -14.53
CA LYS A 208 -0.55 -6.78 -15.13
C LYS A 208 -0.45 -6.66 -16.66
N ASN A 209 -1.57 -6.65 -17.38
CA ASN A 209 -1.60 -6.60 -18.84
C ASN A 209 -1.86 -5.20 -19.43
N LEU A 210 -1.99 -4.17 -18.59
CA LEU A 210 -2.19 -2.78 -19.04
C LEU A 210 -0.85 -2.18 -19.46
N ASN A 211 -0.42 -2.46 -20.68
CA ASN A 211 0.93 -2.10 -21.18
C ASN A 211 1.02 -0.67 -21.71
N LYS A 212 -0.08 0.08 -21.69
CA LYS A 212 -0.13 1.48 -22.11
C LYS A 212 0.05 2.46 -20.96
N LEU A 213 0.11 1.98 -19.71
CA LEU A 213 0.33 2.81 -18.54
C LEU A 213 1.62 3.63 -18.68
N THR A 214 1.49 4.95 -18.58
CA THR A 214 2.55 5.94 -18.54
C THR A 214 2.71 6.54 -17.16
N ASP A 215 1.60 6.70 -16.43
CA ASP A 215 1.54 7.38 -15.15
C ASP A 215 0.71 6.54 -14.18
N VAL A 216 1.31 6.16 -13.06
CA VAL A 216 0.66 5.35 -12.03
C VAL A 216 0.89 5.99 -10.67
N TYR A 217 -0.17 6.44 -10.02
CA TYR A 217 -0.13 7.02 -8.68
C TYR A 217 -1.10 6.24 -7.78
N MET A 218 -0.55 5.61 -6.75
CA MET A 218 -1.27 4.83 -5.75
C MET A 218 -0.62 5.05 -4.39
N GLU A 219 -0.34 6.32 -4.07
CA GLU A 219 0.16 6.68 -2.75
C GLU A 219 -0.92 6.38 -1.70
N MET A 220 -0.52 6.02 -0.48
CA MET A 220 -1.46 5.76 0.64
C MET A 220 -2.53 4.70 0.35
N CYS A 221 -2.21 3.65 -0.41
CA CYS A 221 -3.17 2.62 -0.81
C CYS A 221 -3.09 1.31 -0.01
N SER A 222 -2.07 1.13 0.84
CA SER A 222 -1.78 -0.14 1.55
C SER A 222 -1.24 -1.27 0.65
N ILE A 223 -0.62 -0.91 -0.49
CA ILE A 223 -0.02 -1.86 -1.44
C ILE A 223 1.27 -2.45 -0.86
N TYR A 224 1.52 -3.75 -1.06
CA TYR A 224 2.79 -4.38 -0.65
C TYR A 224 3.48 -5.17 -1.77
N ASP A 225 2.72 -5.61 -2.77
CA ASP A 225 3.21 -6.31 -3.95
C ASP A 225 2.99 -5.45 -5.19
N ILE A 226 4.09 -5.06 -5.82
CA ILE A 226 4.10 -4.25 -7.04
C ILE A 226 4.45 -5.05 -8.31
N SER A 227 4.40 -6.38 -8.25
CA SER A 227 4.72 -7.27 -9.37
C SER A 227 3.88 -7.02 -10.63
N ALA A 228 2.66 -6.49 -10.47
CA ALA A 228 1.79 -6.07 -11.58
C ALA A 228 2.35 -4.91 -12.41
N LEU A 229 3.31 -4.15 -11.85
CA LEU A 229 4.01 -3.04 -12.51
C LEU A 229 5.31 -3.49 -13.21
N SER A 230 5.62 -4.80 -13.19
CA SER A 230 6.75 -5.33 -13.95
C SER A 230 6.56 -5.16 -15.45
N ASN A 231 7.68 -4.91 -16.15
CA ASN A 231 7.75 -4.84 -17.61
C ASN A 231 6.71 -3.91 -18.25
N LYS A 232 6.55 -2.69 -17.70
CA LYS A 232 5.70 -1.64 -18.28
C LYS A 232 6.51 -0.74 -19.22
N PRO A 233 6.51 -1.00 -20.55
CA PRO A 233 7.46 -0.37 -21.48
C PRO A 233 7.24 1.14 -21.66
N LYS A 234 6.11 1.67 -21.19
CA LYS A 234 5.73 3.08 -21.31
C LYS A 234 5.71 3.82 -19.99
N LEU A 235 5.96 3.15 -18.85
CA LEU A 235 5.87 3.77 -17.54
C LEU A 235 6.95 4.84 -17.39
N LYS A 236 6.53 6.07 -17.10
CA LYS A 236 7.38 7.25 -16.95
C LYS A 236 7.32 7.84 -15.56
N ASN A 237 6.14 7.82 -14.95
CA ASN A 237 5.91 8.42 -13.64
C ASN A 237 5.24 7.39 -12.72
N LEU A 238 5.77 7.25 -11.52
CA LEU A 238 5.27 6.31 -10.52
C LEU A 238 5.23 6.97 -9.14
N GLY A 239 4.07 6.95 -8.49
CA GLY A 239 3.94 7.29 -7.08
C GLY A 239 3.38 6.13 -6.28
N ILE A 240 4.18 5.61 -5.36
CA ILE A 240 3.81 4.48 -4.47
C ILE A 240 4.29 4.72 -3.03
N SER A 241 4.56 5.98 -2.66
CA SER A 241 4.87 6.34 -1.28
C SER A 241 3.74 5.99 -0.31
N TYR A 242 4.06 5.88 0.98
CA TYR A 242 3.06 5.58 2.03
C TYR A 242 2.31 4.26 1.83
N ASN A 243 3.04 3.22 1.45
CA ASN A 243 2.52 1.86 1.27
C ASN A 243 3.30 0.88 2.16
N GLY A 244 3.31 -0.41 1.86
CA GLY A 244 4.06 -1.45 2.58
C GLY A 244 5.02 -2.24 1.68
N VAL A 245 5.57 -1.60 0.65
CA VAL A 245 6.40 -2.25 -0.38
C VAL A 245 7.80 -2.55 0.17
N THR A 246 8.22 -3.81 0.06
CA THR A 246 9.55 -4.26 0.53
C THR A 246 10.46 -4.74 -0.61
N ASP A 247 9.89 -5.00 -1.79
CA ASP A 247 10.62 -5.46 -2.96
C ASP A 247 10.33 -4.56 -4.15
N PHE A 248 11.32 -3.75 -4.52
CA PHE A 248 11.26 -2.83 -5.65
C PHE A 248 11.84 -3.42 -6.94
N SER A 249 12.38 -4.64 -6.89
CA SER A 249 12.94 -5.32 -8.06
C SER A 249 11.96 -5.53 -9.23
N PRO A 250 10.62 -5.62 -9.04
CA PRO A 250 9.70 -5.67 -10.18
C PRO A 250 9.76 -4.44 -11.09
N LEU A 251 10.21 -3.29 -10.58
CA LEU A 251 10.37 -2.06 -11.37
C LEU A 251 11.63 -2.07 -12.23
N LYS A 252 12.50 -3.08 -12.08
CA LYS A 252 13.61 -3.31 -12.99
C LYS A 252 13.06 -3.62 -14.37
N THR A 253 13.22 -2.70 -15.30
CA THR A 253 12.85 -2.91 -16.70
C THR A 253 14.08 -2.91 -17.59
N ASP A 254 14.05 -3.66 -18.69
CA ASP A 254 15.07 -3.58 -19.74
C ASP A 254 15.02 -2.25 -20.51
N THR A 255 13.94 -1.49 -20.33
CA THR A 255 13.76 -0.12 -20.84
C THR A 255 14.24 0.93 -19.83
N LYS A 256 14.32 2.20 -20.24
CA LYS A 256 14.66 3.30 -19.32
C LYS A 256 13.73 3.25 -18.10
N LEU A 257 14.32 3.38 -16.91
CA LEU A 257 13.58 3.52 -15.65
C LEU A 257 12.62 4.72 -15.73
N PRO A 258 11.55 4.74 -14.91
CA PRO A 258 10.66 5.89 -14.86
C PRO A 258 11.46 7.16 -14.54
N THR A 259 11.13 8.25 -15.22
CA THR A 259 11.79 9.55 -15.06
C THR A 259 11.56 10.12 -13.66
N TYR A 260 10.38 9.87 -13.08
CA TYR A 260 10.02 10.34 -11.75
C TYR A 260 9.40 9.19 -10.95
N VAL A 261 9.97 8.91 -9.78
CA VAL A 261 9.42 7.92 -8.84
C VAL A 261 9.39 8.47 -7.42
N THR A 262 8.25 8.32 -6.74
CA THR A 262 8.13 8.47 -5.28
C THR A 262 7.84 7.09 -4.67
N ALA A 263 8.69 6.66 -3.74
CA ALA A 263 8.65 5.31 -3.15
C ALA A 263 9.06 5.29 -1.67
N TYR A 264 9.06 6.44 -1.03
CA TYR A 264 9.44 6.62 0.37
C TYR A 264 8.27 6.30 1.32
N TYR A 265 8.50 6.41 2.62
CA TYR A 265 7.50 6.18 3.68
C TYR A 265 6.77 4.84 3.60
N GLN A 266 7.47 3.79 3.20
CA GLN A 266 6.91 2.45 3.30
C GLN A 266 6.81 2.02 4.76
N THR A 267 5.72 1.39 5.16
CA THR A 267 5.49 0.95 6.54
C THR A 267 4.97 -0.48 6.56
N ILE A 268 5.70 -1.35 7.25
CA ILE A 268 5.24 -2.71 7.59
C ILE A 268 5.01 -2.73 9.09
N PHE A 269 3.75 -2.92 9.49
CA PHE A 269 3.38 -3.06 10.90
C PHE A 269 3.07 -4.51 11.22
N ASN A 270 3.89 -5.13 12.06
CA ASN A 270 3.71 -6.51 12.47
C ASN A 270 2.75 -6.60 13.67
N PRO A 271 2.09 -7.75 13.89
CA PRO A 271 1.39 -8.02 15.13
C PRO A 271 2.32 -7.90 16.34
N GLN A 272 1.77 -7.47 17.48
CA GLN A 272 2.50 -7.45 18.73
C GLN A 272 2.98 -8.86 19.09
N ILE A 273 4.21 -8.97 19.56
CA ILE A 273 4.77 -10.21 20.06
C ILE A 273 5.08 -10.13 21.57
N GLU A 274 5.09 -11.29 22.22
CA GLU A 274 5.58 -11.44 23.58
C GLU A 274 7.00 -11.98 23.55
N VAL A 275 7.90 -11.35 24.30
CA VAL A 275 9.33 -11.68 24.32
C VAL A 275 9.84 -11.73 25.76
N SER A 276 10.83 -12.57 26.00
CA SER A 276 11.49 -12.67 27.31
C SER A 276 12.78 -11.85 27.31
N GLN A 277 13.04 -11.17 28.42
CA GLN A 277 14.33 -10.48 28.66
C GLN A 277 15.51 -11.44 28.92
N LEU A 278 15.26 -12.76 29.06
CA LEU A 278 16.31 -13.73 29.39
C LEU A 278 17.25 -14.05 28.21
N ARG A 279 16.83 -13.77 26.98
CA ARG A 279 17.60 -14.04 25.77
C ARG A 279 17.43 -12.90 24.78
N PRO A 280 18.47 -12.57 23.98
CA PRO A 280 18.30 -11.68 22.85
C PRO A 280 17.21 -12.20 21.91
N TYR A 281 16.44 -11.28 21.33
CA TYR A 281 15.48 -11.62 20.27
C TYR A 281 16.15 -11.40 18.92
N ILE A 282 16.29 -12.47 18.14
CA ILE A 282 16.88 -12.41 16.80
C ILE A 282 15.74 -12.42 15.80
N THR A 283 15.67 -11.40 14.94
CA THR A 283 14.62 -11.30 13.92
C THR A 283 14.80 -12.35 12.83
N ALA A 284 13.72 -12.66 12.10
CA ALA A 284 13.87 -13.29 10.81
C ALA A 284 14.67 -12.37 9.86
N THR A 285 15.39 -12.97 8.91
CA THR A 285 16.13 -12.23 7.88
C THR A 285 15.17 -11.37 7.07
N TYR A 286 15.44 -10.07 7.03
CA TYR A 286 14.69 -9.13 6.24
C TYR A 286 15.02 -9.25 4.74
N ASN A 287 13.98 -9.25 3.91
CA ASN A 287 14.10 -9.34 2.45
C ASN A 287 13.70 -8.01 1.80
N PHE A 288 14.42 -6.94 2.15
CA PHE A 288 14.26 -5.64 1.51
C PHE A 288 15.11 -5.58 0.24
N LYS A 289 14.48 -5.34 -0.90
CA LYS A 289 15.12 -5.39 -2.21
C LYS A 289 15.03 -4.07 -2.93
N ASP A 290 16.19 -3.52 -3.30
CA ASP A 290 16.27 -2.36 -4.18
C ASP A 290 15.95 -2.78 -5.62
N ILE A 291 15.76 -1.79 -6.48
CA ILE A 291 15.36 -1.99 -7.88
C ILE A 291 16.34 -2.87 -8.65
N ASP A 292 17.64 -2.84 -8.31
CA ASP A 292 18.66 -3.67 -8.93
C ASP A 292 18.67 -5.12 -8.42
N SER A 293 17.76 -5.47 -7.49
CA SER A 293 17.64 -6.72 -6.73
C SER A 293 18.67 -6.92 -5.62
N SER A 294 19.52 -5.93 -5.35
CA SER A 294 20.41 -5.90 -4.19
C SER A 294 19.60 -5.78 -2.90
N ASN A 295 20.23 -6.06 -1.76
CA ASN A 295 19.58 -5.90 -0.48
C ASN A 295 19.75 -4.46 -0.02
N MET A 296 18.66 -3.83 0.42
CA MET A 296 18.74 -2.49 0.98
C MET A 296 19.46 -2.53 2.33
N PRO A 297 20.36 -1.57 2.60
CA PRO A 297 20.86 -1.30 3.94
C PRO A 297 19.72 -1.15 4.95
N ILE A 298 19.96 -1.66 6.16
CA ILE A 298 19.07 -1.48 7.30
C ILE A 298 19.79 -0.76 8.44
N ARG A 299 19.03 -0.08 9.28
CA ARG A 299 19.47 0.46 10.57
C ARG A 299 18.37 0.30 11.61
N ILE A 300 18.75 0.27 12.89
CA ILE A 300 17.79 0.35 13.98
C ILE A 300 17.28 1.80 14.05
N ALA A 301 15.96 1.98 14.03
CA ALA A 301 15.34 3.30 14.09
C ALA A 301 15.54 3.92 15.48
N ASN A 302 15.91 5.19 15.51
CA ASN A 302 16.31 5.92 16.71
C ASN A 302 15.93 7.41 16.58
N ASP A 303 16.34 8.25 17.52
CA ASP A 303 15.97 9.68 17.57
C ASP A 303 16.50 10.52 16.38
N GLU A 304 17.39 9.98 15.54
CA GLU A 304 17.80 10.59 14.27
C GLU A 304 16.67 10.56 13.22
N ASP A 305 15.70 9.66 13.39
CA ASP A 305 14.45 9.63 12.63
C ASP A 305 13.55 10.80 13.06
N LYS A 306 13.81 11.99 12.53
CA LYS A 306 13.00 13.20 12.75
C LYS A 306 11.63 13.17 12.07
N ASP A 307 11.22 12.03 11.54
CA ASP A 307 9.92 11.91 10.89
C ASP A 307 8.81 11.84 11.93
N TYR A 308 7.80 12.70 11.78
CA TYR A 308 6.68 12.82 12.71
C TYR A 308 5.90 11.52 12.88
N TYR A 309 5.84 10.68 11.84
CA TYR A 309 5.12 9.42 11.90
C TYR A 309 5.90 8.38 12.72
N VAL A 310 7.15 8.12 12.35
CA VAL A 310 7.94 7.05 12.97
C VAL A 310 8.43 7.38 14.38
N SER A 311 8.47 8.66 14.77
CA SER A 311 8.93 9.07 16.12
C SER A 311 8.15 8.42 17.26
N ASN A 312 6.92 7.94 17.00
CA ASN A 312 6.10 7.21 17.98
C ASN A 312 6.41 5.71 18.08
N TYR A 313 7.25 5.20 17.19
CA TYR A 313 7.55 3.78 17.03
C TYR A 313 9.05 3.51 17.10
N LEU A 314 9.84 4.39 17.70
CA LEU A 314 11.29 4.23 17.77
C LEU A 314 11.71 3.11 18.73
N SER A 315 12.90 2.54 18.48
CA SER A 315 13.55 1.63 19.42
C SER A 315 14.35 2.44 20.44
N ASP A 316 13.63 3.10 21.34
CA ASP A 316 14.10 4.21 22.19
C ASP A 316 14.79 3.82 23.50
N TRP A 317 15.09 2.53 23.70
CA TRP A 317 15.83 2.08 24.89
C TRP A 317 17.34 2.06 24.66
N LYS A 318 18.09 2.10 25.75
CA LYS A 318 19.55 2.16 25.70
C LYS A 318 20.16 0.90 25.10
N ASN A 319 20.89 1.07 23.99
CA ASN A 319 21.56 0.01 23.22
C ASN A 319 20.55 -1.04 22.70
N PRO A 320 19.66 -0.67 21.77
CA PRO A 320 18.50 -1.50 21.45
C PRO A 320 18.83 -2.84 20.78
N GLY A 321 19.96 -2.90 20.09
CA GLY A 321 20.40 -4.11 19.41
C GLY A 321 21.57 -3.84 18.48
N THR A 322 21.93 -4.86 17.70
CA THR A 322 22.99 -4.79 16.70
C THR A 322 22.55 -5.49 15.41
N ILE A 323 22.91 -4.92 14.27
CA ILE A 323 22.74 -5.59 12.97
C ILE A 323 23.84 -6.62 12.81
N LEU A 324 23.46 -7.85 12.51
CA LEU A 324 24.40 -8.96 12.33
C LEU A 324 25.21 -8.82 11.04
N ALA A 325 26.29 -9.60 10.93
CA ALA A 325 27.22 -9.55 9.79
C ALA A 325 26.57 -9.87 8.42
N ASP A 326 25.38 -10.46 8.40
CA ASP A 326 24.61 -10.70 7.17
C ASP A 326 23.95 -9.43 6.60
N GLY A 327 23.93 -8.33 7.37
CA GLY A 327 23.33 -7.06 7.01
C GLY A 327 21.81 -7.07 6.90
N LYS A 328 21.13 -8.12 7.40
CA LYS A 328 19.69 -8.36 7.21
C LYS A 328 18.98 -8.88 8.45
N THR A 329 19.73 -9.19 9.49
CA THR A 329 19.20 -9.69 10.75
C THR A 329 19.57 -8.72 11.87
N VAL A 330 18.63 -8.50 12.80
CA VAL A 330 18.88 -7.70 13.99
C VAL A 330 18.81 -8.61 15.22
N GLU A 331 19.84 -8.55 16.05
CA GLU A 331 19.82 -9.07 17.40
C GLU A 331 19.43 -7.95 18.35
N TRP A 332 18.26 -8.07 18.97
CA TRP A 332 17.72 -7.08 19.90
C TRP A 332 18.13 -7.41 21.33
N ASP A 333 18.72 -6.43 22.03
CA ASP A 333 19.09 -6.53 23.44
C ASP A 333 17.92 -6.06 24.30
N LEU A 334 17.21 -7.02 24.89
CA LEU A 334 16.04 -6.77 25.74
C LEU A 334 16.38 -6.92 27.23
N SER A 335 17.64 -7.21 27.58
CA SER A 335 18.05 -7.69 28.91
C SER A 335 17.85 -6.67 30.04
N LYS A 336 17.79 -5.39 29.70
CA LYS A 336 17.62 -4.27 30.64
C LYS A 336 16.19 -3.77 30.75
N LEU A 337 15.27 -4.32 29.97
CA LEU A 337 13.88 -3.93 29.99
C LEU A 337 13.14 -4.70 31.10
N PRO A 338 12.28 -4.04 31.89
CA PRO A 338 11.52 -4.71 32.94
C PRO A 338 10.35 -5.52 32.34
N VAL A 339 9.91 -6.55 33.06
CA VAL A 339 8.65 -7.25 32.77
C VAL A 339 7.48 -6.26 32.72
N GLY A 340 6.63 -6.38 31.70
CA GLY A 340 5.54 -5.47 31.42
C GLY A 340 5.92 -4.26 30.57
N TYR A 341 7.22 -4.05 30.26
CA TYR A 341 7.64 -3.03 29.31
C TYR A 341 7.01 -3.28 27.95
N LYS A 342 6.48 -2.22 27.34
CA LYS A 342 5.94 -2.22 25.98
C LYS A 342 6.79 -1.28 25.13
N GLY A 343 7.19 -1.73 23.96
CA GLY A 343 8.00 -0.92 23.04
C GLY A 343 7.91 -1.41 21.60
N TYR A 344 8.77 -0.86 20.75
CA TYR A 344 8.82 -1.14 19.33
C TYR A 344 10.23 -1.53 18.89
N MET A 345 10.36 -2.72 18.30
CA MET A 345 11.55 -3.11 17.55
C MET A 345 11.37 -2.64 16.11
N THR A 346 12.01 -1.53 15.77
CA THR A 346 11.79 -0.84 14.51
C THR A 346 13.06 -0.75 13.69
N VAL A 347 12.98 -1.22 12.46
CA VAL A 347 14.07 -1.23 11.48
C VAL A 347 13.72 -0.27 10.37
N ASN A 348 14.60 0.69 10.12
CA ASN A 348 14.55 1.49 8.91
C ASN A 348 15.34 0.78 7.81
N TYR A 349 14.79 0.72 6.61
CA TYR A 349 15.45 0.22 5.40
C TYR A 349 15.37 1.28 4.32
N GLU A 350 16.50 1.49 3.64
CA GLU A 350 16.63 2.57 2.69
C GLU A 350 17.41 2.09 1.46
N GLY A 351 16.80 2.25 0.29
CA GLY A 351 17.41 2.00 -1.00
C GLY A 351 17.70 3.30 -1.72
N LYS A 352 18.76 3.28 -2.54
CA LYS A 352 19.15 4.46 -3.34
C LYS A 352 18.26 4.64 -4.56
N PHE A 353 17.45 3.63 -4.91
CA PHE A 353 16.50 3.60 -6.01
C PHE A 353 17.11 3.99 -7.37
N LEU A 354 17.31 5.29 -7.65
CA LEU A 354 17.94 5.84 -8.87
C LEU A 354 19.35 6.42 -8.66
N GLY A 355 19.88 6.40 -7.45
CA GLY A 355 21.22 6.91 -7.13
C GLY A 355 21.32 8.43 -7.00
N GLU A 356 20.20 9.15 -7.07
CA GLU A 356 20.13 10.60 -6.91
C GLU A 356 19.58 10.97 -5.51
N PRO A 357 20.18 11.95 -4.79
CA PRO A 357 19.66 12.43 -3.51
C PRO A 357 18.21 12.94 -3.61
N GLY A 358 17.36 12.60 -2.63
CA GLY A 358 15.95 13.01 -2.57
C GLY A 358 14.96 12.07 -3.26
N TYR A 359 15.43 10.92 -3.77
CA TYR A 359 14.63 9.85 -4.36
C TYR A 359 14.80 8.53 -3.60
N GLU A 360 15.00 8.62 -2.28
CA GLU A 360 15.17 7.45 -1.43
C GLU A 360 13.92 6.57 -1.47
N SER A 361 14.14 5.25 -1.52
CA SER A 361 13.07 4.25 -1.43
C SER A 361 13.16 3.53 -0.09
N GLY A 362 12.02 3.06 0.41
CA GLY A 362 11.96 2.29 1.64
C GLY A 362 11.21 3.00 2.75
N GLY A 363 11.51 2.63 3.99
CA GLY A 363 10.79 3.11 5.16
C GLY A 363 11.04 2.22 6.37
N TRP A 364 10.00 1.82 7.10
CA TRP A 364 10.14 1.14 8.39
C TRP A 364 9.37 -0.15 8.49
N LEU A 365 9.98 -1.11 9.16
CA LEU A 365 9.32 -2.29 9.69
C LEU A 365 9.22 -2.15 11.20
N ILE A 366 8.01 -2.23 11.73
CA ILE A 366 7.68 -1.97 13.13
C ILE A 366 7.14 -3.26 13.76
N ILE A 367 7.78 -3.73 14.83
CA ILE A 367 7.33 -4.87 15.61
C ILE A 367 7.03 -4.39 17.04
N PRO A 368 5.75 -4.21 17.41
CA PRO A 368 5.38 -3.96 18.80
C PRO A 368 5.73 -5.19 19.64
N PHE A 369 6.21 -4.97 20.87
CA PHE A 369 6.50 -6.08 21.77
C PHE A 369 6.14 -5.76 23.22
N VAL A 370 5.93 -6.82 23.99
CA VAL A 370 5.78 -6.77 25.45
C VAL A 370 6.74 -7.74 26.10
N ILE A 371 7.46 -7.30 27.13
CA ILE A 371 8.30 -8.18 27.94
C ILE A 371 7.42 -8.97 28.90
N THR A 372 7.46 -10.30 28.83
CA THR A 372 6.74 -11.19 29.74
C THR A 372 7.69 -11.87 30.71
N ALA A 373 7.19 -12.19 31.92
CA ALA A 373 7.86 -13.16 32.78
C ALA A 373 7.71 -14.54 32.13
N ASN A 374 8.80 -15.30 32.06
CA ASN A 374 8.87 -16.57 31.31
C ASN A 374 7.69 -17.52 31.52
#